data_AF-A0A846ZTW2-F1
#
_entry.id   AF-A0A846ZTW2-F1
#
_cell.length_a   1.000
_cell.length_b   1.000
_cell.length_c   1.000
_cell.angle_alpha   90.00
_cell.angle_beta   90.00
_cell.angle_gamma   90.00
#
_symmetry.space_group_name_H-M   'P 1'
#
loop_
_entity.id
_entity.type
_entity.pdbx_description
1 polymer ?
#
loop_
_entity_poly.entity_id
_entity_poly.type
_entity_poly.pdbx_seq_one_letter_code
_entity_poly.pdbx_strand_id
1 'polypeptide(L)'
;MFPQLDVTETTYLARLIVSILGVVVFFSLAVWLIRRRQAAQPIEAEPVPTKLEMMPGAETLLANLNPLTSHERSERHLALVKTYETWKTERVLHSEDGRSRFVRTGVEKSGLRYQLVATTQTQALAILVSVLMAEHDPQASVQAEALFAAALAHPAYQQPDLSSWKFLPDLPRSPRLDPDAHAEAWLVHSMTMATERWSGINRFNYSEIIPERLRALQTYAKTLAPEMLAQVSFSGYLTSRLRVLDASLDWADLGESREQFFANFAEPGYFKGEPVFSKLGLSLLQLGFLALLNHDPLALNAIRGSEQEVVEFVEGLLINQLTGPEFSRLAMLSSIVPALLALELRELSERVWDALIDSQPDKDDGLGATLRLLGIALLSGTAI
;
A
#
# COMPACT_ATOMS: atom_id res chain seq x y z
N MET A 1 -39.60 63.83 -11.77
CA MET A 1 -39.80 63.79 -10.30
C MET A 1 -39.06 62.54 -9.82
N PHE A 2 -37.86 62.71 -9.25
CA PHE A 2 -37.11 61.58 -8.71
C PHE A 2 -37.74 61.18 -7.37
N PRO A 3 -38.04 59.88 -7.14
CA PRO A 3 -38.60 59.44 -5.87
C PRO A 3 -37.57 59.67 -4.76
N GLN A 4 -37.97 60.41 -3.73
CA GLN A 4 -37.21 60.56 -2.49
C GLN A 4 -37.24 59.22 -1.77
N LEU A 5 -36.11 58.49 -1.81
CA LEU A 5 -35.93 57.26 -1.03
C LEU A 5 -35.92 57.61 0.47
N ASP A 6 -36.69 56.85 1.24
CA ASP A 6 -36.81 57.00 2.69
C ASP A 6 -35.45 56.72 3.36
N VAL A 7 -35.11 57.47 4.41
CA VAL A 7 -33.79 57.43 5.07
C VAL A 7 -33.52 56.04 5.69
N THR A 8 -34.57 55.30 5.99
CA THR A 8 -34.57 53.91 6.47
C THR A 8 -34.25 52.88 5.36
N GLU A 9 -34.75 53.10 4.14
CA GLU A 9 -34.47 52.24 2.98
C GLU A 9 -33.02 52.40 2.50
N THR A 10 -32.51 53.63 2.51
CA THR A 10 -31.12 53.93 2.12
C THR A 10 -30.09 53.33 3.10
N THR A 11 -30.39 53.30 4.40
CA THR A 11 -29.54 52.61 5.39
C THR A 11 -29.61 51.09 5.27
N TYR A 12 -30.77 50.53 4.95
CA TYR A 12 -30.92 49.10 4.69
C TYR A 12 -30.15 48.68 3.42
N LEU A 13 -30.28 49.44 2.33
CA LEU A 13 -29.55 49.23 1.07
C LEU A 13 -28.04 49.31 1.29
N ALA A 14 -27.56 50.29 2.06
CA ALA A 14 -26.14 50.43 2.38
C ALA A 14 -25.60 49.22 3.17
N ARG A 15 -26.35 48.71 4.16
CA ARG A 15 -25.97 47.49 4.90
C ARG A 15 -25.93 46.27 3.99
N LEU A 16 -26.90 46.13 3.08
CA LEU A 16 -26.94 45.03 2.13
C LEU A 16 -25.72 45.06 1.19
N ILE A 17 -25.40 46.23 0.63
CA ILE A 17 -24.23 46.43 -0.24
C ILE A 17 -22.94 46.10 0.51
N VAL A 18 -22.75 46.61 1.73
CA VAL A 18 -21.55 46.33 2.54
C VAL A 18 -21.43 44.84 2.87
N SER A 19 -22.55 44.16 3.16
CA SER A 19 -22.54 42.72 3.44
C SER A 19 -22.18 41.90 2.20
N ILE A 20 -22.72 42.24 1.03
CA ILE A 20 -22.37 41.59 -0.25
C ILE A 20 -20.89 41.84 -0.57
N LEU A 21 -20.41 43.07 -0.41
CA LEU A 21 -19.01 43.41 -0.65
C LEU A 21 -18.08 42.63 0.29
N GLY A 22 -18.46 42.49 1.56
CA GLY A 22 -17.75 41.69 2.55
C GLY A 22 -17.63 40.22 2.13
N VAL A 23 -18.74 39.60 1.70
CA VAL A 23 -18.74 38.21 1.20
C VAL A 23 -17.85 38.05 -0.04
N VAL A 24 -17.92 38.98 -0.98
CA VAL A 24 -17.09 38.95 -2.20
C VAL A 24 -15.61 39.09 -1.85
N VAL A 25 -15.24 39.99 -0.93
CA VAL A 25 -13.85 40.14 -0.47
C VAL A 25 -13.36 38.88 0.23
N PHE A 26 -14.17 38.27 1.11
CA PHE A 26 -13.82 37.00 1.75
C PHE A 26 -13.65 35.86 0.74
N PHE A 27 -14.55 35.73 -0.24
CA PHE A 27 -14.41 34.74 -1.31
C PHE A 27 -13.16 34.97 -2.15
N SER A 28 -12.88 36.23 -2.50
CA SER A 28 -11.69 36.61 -3.26
C SER A 28 -10.40 36.27 -2.49
N LEU A 29 -10.39 36.54 -1.18
CA LEU A 29 -9.26 36.23 -0.30
C LEU A 29 -9.07 34.71 -0.16
N ALA A 30 -10.15 33.96 -0.02
CA ALA A 30 -10.13 32.50 0.05
C ALA A 30 -9.60 31.88 -1.25
N VAL A 31 -10.11 32.33 -2.40
CA VAL A 31 -9.63 31.90 -3.72
C VAL A 31 -8.16 32.27 -3.92
N TRP A 32 -7.75 33.47 -3.49
CA TRP A 32 -6.35 33.89 -3.56
C TRP A 32 -5.44 33.03 -2.67
N LEU A 33 -5.85 32.70 -1.45
CA LEU A 33 -5.10 31.80 -0.56
C LEU A 33 -4.98 30.39 -1.14
N ILE A 34 -6.04 29.86 -1.75
CA ILE A 34 -6.02 28.56 -2.45
C ILE A 34 -5.05 28.61 -3.63
N ARG A 35 -5.15 29.63 -4.49
CA ARG A 35 -4.26 29.80 -5.64
C ARG A 35 -2.81 30.02 -5.24
N ARG A 36 -2.56 30.78 -4.18
CA ARG A 36 -1.21 31.00 -3.64
C ARG A 36 -0.61 29.69 -3.11
N ARG A 37 -1.41 28.84 -2.48
CA ARG A 37 -0.98 27.52 -2.00
C ARG A 37 -0.74 26.55 -3.16
N GLN A 38 -1.51 26.65 -4.23
CA GLN A 38 -1.29 25.88 -5.48
C GLN A 38 -0.05 26.37 -6.26
N ALA A 39 0.20 27.68 -6.32
CA ALA A 39 1.37 28.25 -6.99
C ALA A 39 2.69 28.00 -6.24
N ALA A 40 2.62 27.68 -4.94
CA ALA A 40 3.76 27.25 -4.13
C ALA A 40 4.00 25.73 -4.21
N GLN A 41 3.44 25.03 -5.21
CA GLN A 41 3.76 23.64 -5.44
C GLN A 41 5.29 23.51 -5.61
N PRO A 42 5.94 22.62 -4.82
CA PRO A 42 7.36 22.40 -4.96
C PRO A 42 7.65 21.97 -6.40
N ILE A 43 8.75 22.48 -6.94
CA ILE A 43 9.30 22.03 -8.23
C ILE A 43 9.38 20.50 -8.15
N GLU A 44 8.56 19.81 -8.95
CA GLU A 44 8.57 18.34 -8.97
C GLU A 44 9.97 17.88 -9.40
N ALA A 45 10.51 16.91 -8.66
CA ALA A 45 11.83 16.35 -8.97
C ALA A 45 11.81 15.74 -10.38
N GLU A 46 12.94 15.80 -11.08
CA GLU A 46 13.05 15.16 -12.38
C GLU A 46 12.99 13.64 -12.21
N PRO A 47 12.18 12.94 -13.03
CA PRO A 47 12.06 11.50 -12.94
C PRO A 47 13.33 10.81 -13.41
N VAL A 48 13.74 9.78 -12.67
CA VAL A 48 14.87 8.94 -13.06
C VAL A 48 14.40 7.91 -14.09
N PRO A 49 15.08 7.78 -15.26
CA PRO A 49 14.71 6.80 -16.25
C PRO A 49 14.91 5.38 -15.72
N THR A 50 14.03 4.49 -16.11
CA THR A 50 14.07 3.07 -15.77
C THR A 50 15.29 2.39 -16.39
N LYS A 51 15.98 1.53 -15.63
CA LYS A 51 17.01 0.67 -16.21
C LYS A 51 16.33 -0.41 -17.08
N LEU A 52 16.61 -0.40 -18.38
CA LEU A 52 16.06 -1.34 -19.38
C LEU A 52 16.75 -2.72 -19.38
N GLU A 53 17.83 -2.89 -18.61
CA GLU A 53 18.52 -4.18 -18.50
C GLU A 53 17.74 -5.13 -17.58
N MET A 54 17.29 -6.25 -18.14
CA MET A 54 16.67 -7.36 -17.42
C MET A 54 17.49 -7.72 -16.18
N MET A 55 16.84 -7.63 -15.02
CA MET A 55 17.46 -7.96 -13.74
C MET A 55 17.82 -9.45 -13.68
N PRO A 56 18.94 -9.85 -13.04
CA PRO A 56 19.15 -11.26 -12.68
C PRO A 56 18.03 -11.70 -11.73
N GLY A 57 17.24 -12.71 -12.14
CA GLY A 57 15.96 -13.06 -11.48
C GLY A 57 14.71 -12.68 -12.29
N ALA A 58 14.87 -12.05 -13.46
CA ALA A 58 13.78 -11.71 -14.40
C ALA A 58 13.09 -12.91 -15.08
N GLU A 59 13.40 -14.14 -14.68
CA GLU A 59 12.65 -15.32 -15.12
C GLU A 59 11.20 -15.28 -14.58
N THR A 60 10.98 -14.71 -13.39
CA THR A 60 9.64 -14.38 -12.87
C THR A 60 9.00 -13.18 -13.56
N LEU A 61 9.80 -12.29 -14.15
CA LEU A 61 9.33 -11.10 -14.89
C LEU A 61 8.77 -11.45 -16.29
N LEU A 62 9.07 -12.65 -16.80
CA LEU A 62 8.59 -13.18 -18.08
C LEU A 62 7.70 -14.42 -17.91
N ALA A 63 7.56 -14.94 -16.69
CA ALA A 63 6.62 -15.99 -16.40
C ALA A 63 5.22 -15.50 -16.78
N ASN A 64 4.50 -16.28 -17.56
CA ASN A 64 3.09 -16.04 -17.82
C ASN A 64 2.34 -16.35 -16.50
N LEU A 65 2.45 -15.46 -15.51
CA LEU A 65 1.88 -15.62 -14.15
C LEU A 65 0.38 -15.94 -14.23
N ASN A 66 -0.25 -15.47 -15.30
CA ASN A 66 -1.59 -15.83 -15.71
C ASN A 66 -1.60 -16.02 -17.23
N PRO A 67 -1.93 -17.21 -17.77
CA PRO A 67 -1.92 -17.49 -19.20
C PRO A 67 -3.03 -16.76 -19.95
N LEU A 68 -2.77 -15.50 -20.28
CA LEU A 68 -3.67 -14.61 -21.02
C LEU A 68 -3.35 -14.57 -22.51
N THR A 69 -4.38 -14.41 -23.33
CA THR A 69 -4.25 -14.00 -24.73
C THR A 69 -3.73 -12.56 -24.82
N SER A 70 -3.17 -12.19 -25.97
CA SER A 70 -2.67 -10.82 -26.20
C SER A 70 -3.78 -9.76 -26.04
N HIS A 71 -5.02 -10.11 -26.40
CA HIS A 71 -6.18 -9.24 -26.24
C HIS A 71 -6.50 -9.02 -24.75
N GLU A 72 -6.69 -10.11 -23.99
CA GLU A 72 -6.96 -10.05 -22.56
C GLU A 72 -5.85 -9.29 -21.83
N ARG A 73 -4.58 -9.54 -22.16
CA ARG A 73 -3.46 -8.83 -21.55
C ARG A 73 -3.53 -7.31 -21.79
N SER A 74 -3.86 -6.89 -23.01
CA SER A 74 -4.00 -5.47 -23.33
C SER A 74 -5.18 -4.83 -22.59
N GLU A 75 -6.33 -5.50 -22.53
CA GLU A 75 -7.52 -5.00 -21.82
C GLU A 75 -7.27 -4.89 -20.32
N ARG A 76 -6.67 -5.93 -19.72
CA ARG A 76 -6.33 -5.95 -18.29
C ARG A 76 -5.28 -4.90 -17.94
N HIS A 77 -4.29 -4.71 -18.79
CA HIS A 77 -3.30 -3.65 -18.59
C HIS A 77 -3.94 -2.25 -18.62
N LEU A 78 -4.86 -1.99 -19.55
CA LEU A 78 -5.60 -0.71 -19.59
C LEU A 78 -6.44 -0.50 -18.32
N ALA A 79 -7.09 -1.56 -17.83
CA ALA A 79 -7.86 -1.51 -16.58
C ALA A 79 -6.96 -1.26 -15.35
N LEU A 80 -5.78 -1.89 -15.29
CA LEU A 80 -4.78 -1.65 -14.26
C LEU A 80 -4.35 -0.18 -14.25
N VAL A 81 -3.95 0.36 -15.42
CA VAL A 81 -3.54 1.75 -15.59
C VAL A 81 -4.62 2.72 -15.10
N LYS A 82 -5.86 2.53 -15.53
CA LYS A 82 -6.99 3.38 -15.11
C LYS A 82 -7.21 3.32 -13.60
N THR A 83 -7.10 2.13 -13.02
CA THR A 83 -7.27 1.93 -11.57
C THR A 83 -6.13 2.58 -10.80
N TYR A 84 -4.89 2.48 -11.29
CA TYR A 84 -3.71 3.11 -10.72
C TYR A 84 -3.84 4.63 -10.67
N GLU A 85 -4.20 5.27 -11.79
CA GLU A 85 -4.36 6.73 -11.85
C GLU A 85 -5.45 7.24 -10.90
N THR A 86 -6.54 6.47 -10.77
CA THR A 86 -7.63 6.77 -9.83
C THR A 86 -7.13 6.68 -8.39
N TRP A 87 -6.47 5.56 -8.03
CA TRP A 87 -5.88 5.36 -6.71
C TRP A 87 -4.85 6.44 -6.36
N LYS A 88 -3.94 6.77 -7.29
CA LYS A 88 -2.91 7.79 -7.11
C LYS A 88 -3.53 9.14 -6.78
N THR A 89 -4.55 9.53 -7.55
CA THR A 89 -5.28 10.80 -7.36
C THR A 89 -6.03 10.86 -6.03
N GLU A 90 -6.66 9.77 -5.61
CA GLU A 90 -7.53 9.75 -4.43
C GLU A 90 -6.79 9.48 -3.12
N ARG A 91 -5.69 8.71 -3.18
CA ARG A 91 -5.06 8.10 -1.99
C ARG A 91 -3.66 8.64 -1.71
N VAL A 92 -2.89 9.01 -2.73
CA VAL A 92 -1.53 9.53 -2.54
C VAL A 92 -1.60 11.03 -2.33
N LEU A 93 -1.32 11.46 -1.10
CA LEU A 93 -1.41 12.85 -0.67
C LEU A 93 -0.02 13.40 -0.34
N HIS A 94 0.13 14.72 -0.46
CA HIS A 94 1.33 15.41 0.01
C HIS A 94 1.29 15.59 1.53
N SER A 95 2.42 15.30 2.18
CA SER A 95 2.65 15.66 3.58
C SER A 95 2.76 17.18 3.76
N GLU A 96 2.65 17.67 5.00
CA GLU A 96 2.77 19.11 5.29
C GLU A 96 4.11 19.72 4.87
N ASP A 97 5.18 18.92 4.82
CA ASP A 97 6.51 19.34 4.38
C ASP A 97 6.60 19.66 2.87
N GLY A 98 5.56 19.32 2.10
CA GLY A 98 5.49 19.47 0.64
C GLY A 98 6.40 18.53 -0.15
N ARG A 99 7.30 17.80 0.50
CA ARG A 99 8.35 16.97 -0.14
C ARG A 99 8.09 15.49 0.00
N SER A 100 7.36 15.09 1.02
CA SER A 100 6.99 13.70 1.27
C SER A 100 5.56 13.45 0.80
N ARG A 101 5.27 12.21 0.42
CA ARG A 101 3.93 11.77 0.06
C ARG A 101 3.54 10.63 0.99
N PHE A 102 2.25 10.47 1.25
CA PHE A 102 1.73 9.36 2.03
C PHE A 102 0.44 8.84 1.40
N VAL A 103 0.23 7.53 1.49
CA VAL A 103 -1.09 6.95 1.24
C VAL A 103 -2.02 7.14 2.43
N ARG A 104 -3.18 7.75 2.22
CA ARG A 104 -4.25 7.87 3.22
C ARG A 104 -4.88 6.50 3.47
N THR A 105 -4.86 6.05 4.72
CA THR A 105 -5.46 4.78 5.18
C THR A 105 -6.62 4.97 6.14
N GLY A 106 -7.10 6.20 6.33
CA GLY A 106 -8.27 6.48 7.16
C GLY A 106 -8.19 7.82 7.86
N VAL A 107 -9.06 7.98 8.85
CA VAL A 107 -9.10 9.15 9.73
C VAL A 107 -9.23 8.72 11.18
N GLU A 108 -8.53 9.43 12.06
CA GLU A 108 -8.64 9.25 13.51
C GLU A 108 -9.21 10.51 14.15
N LYS A 109 -10.14 10.34 15.09
CA LYS A 109 -10.73 11.45 15.81
C LYS A 109 -9.91 11.73 17.07
N SER A 110 -9.26 12.90 17.11
CA SER A 110 -8.56 13.41 18.28
C SER A 110 -9.30 14.62 18.83
N GLY A 111 -10.11 14.41 19.88
CA GLY A 111 -10.99 15.42 20.43
C GLY A 111 -12.03 15.91 19.41
N LEU A 112 -11.90 17.16 18.97
CA LEU A 112 -12.78 17.80 17.97
C LEU A 112 -12.20 17.80 16.54
N ARG A 113 -11.00 17.27 16.34
CA ARG A 113 -10.32 17.27 15.02
C ARG A 113 -10.27 15.86 14.46
N TYR A 114 -10.39 15.77 13.14
CA TYR A 114 -10.12 14.56 12.39
C TYR A 114 -8.72 14.67 11.80
N GLN A 115 -7.92 13.65 12.04
CA GLN A 115 -6.55 13.55 11.54
C GLN A 115 -6.46 12.47 10.48
N LEU A 116 -5.68 12.72 9.43
CA LEU A 116 -5.40 11.70 8.42
C LEU A 116 -4.50 10.63 9.01
N VAL A 117 -4.72 9.39 8.63
CA VAL A 117 -3.91 8.24 9.07
C VAL A 117 -3.16 7.67 7.88
N ALA A 118 -1.92 7.27 8.12
CA ALA A 118 -1.10 6.48 7.22
C ALA A 118 -0.42 5.33 7.99
N THR A 119 -0.13 4.23 7.30
CA THR A 119 0.58 3.07 7.89
C THR A 119 1.81 2.70 7.07
N THR A 120 2.85 2.22 7.74
CA THR A 120 4.08 1.74 7.09
C THR A 120 3.79 0.61 6.11
N GLN A 121 2.88 -0.31 6.46
CA GLN A 121 2.46 -1.41 5.57
C GLN A 121 1.91 -0.89 4.24
N THR A 122 1.09 0.17 4.27
CA THR A 122 0.53 0.75 3.05
C THR A 122 1.56 1.55 2.26
N GLN A 123 2.46 2.29 2.94
CA GLN A 123 3.55 2.99 2.24
C GLN A 123 4.45 2.00 1.49
N ALA A 124 4.82 0.90 2.15
CA ALA A 124 5.68 -0.12 1.56
C ALA A 124 5.04 -0.73 0.30
N LEU A 125 3.77 -1.16 0.39
CA LEU A 125 3.05 -1.71 -0.76
C LEU A 125 2.83 -0.67 -1.87
N ALA A 126 2.67 0.61 -1.53
CA ALA A 126 2.54 1.68 -2.50
C ALA A 126 3.86 1.98 -3.24
N ILE A 127 5.00 1.83 -2.56
CA ILE A 127 6.32 1.86 -3.19
C ILE A 127 6.43 0.70 -4.18
N LEU A 128 6.07 -0.51 -3.77
CA LEU A 128 6.05 -1.68 -4.66
C LEU A 128 5.17 -1.43 -5.89
N VAL A 129 3.93 -0.96 -5.71
CA VAL A 129 3.03 -0.60 -6.82
C VAL A 129 3.66 0.46 -7.73
N SER A 130 4.39 1.43 -7.18
CA SER A 130 5.10 2.43 -8.00
C SER A 130 6.18 1.78 -8.87
N VAL A 131 6.91 0.79 -8.33
CA VAL A 131 7.88 0.00 -9.11
C VAL A 131 7.19 -0.78 -10.23
N LEU A 132 6.05 -1.41 -9.96
CA LEU A 132 5.27 -2.15 -10.97
C LEU A 132 4.78 -1.23 -12.10
N MET A 133 4.44 0.01 -11.78
CA MET A 133 3.91 0.99 -12.74
C MET A 133 5.00 1.84 -13.40
N ALA A 134 6.28 1.52 -13.20
CA ALA A 134 7.42 2.33 -13.68
C ALA A 134 7.44 2.59 -15.20
N GLU A 135 6.88 1.68 -16.01
CA GLU A 135 6.83 1.85 -17.48
C GLU A 135 5.69 2.75 -17.92
N HIS A 136 4.66 2.88 -17.08
CA HIS A 136 3.49 3.69 -17.39
C HIS A 136 3.59 5.09 -16.78
N ASP A 137 4.00 5.18 -15.51
CA ASP A 137 4.04 6.42 -14.73
C ASP A 137 5.46 7.00 -14.72
N PRO A 138 5.74 8.07 -15.47
CA PRO A 138 7.06 8.69 -15.46
C PRO A 138 7.47 9.19 -14.08
N GLN A 139 6.50 9.53 -13.21
CA GLN A 139 6.75 10.05 -11.86
C GLN A 139 6.84 8.94 -10.80
N ALA A 140 6.85 7.67 -11.21
CA ALA A 140 6.89 6.54 -10.28
C ALA A 140 8.12 6.54 -9.37
N SER A 141 9.30 6.89 -9.89
CA SER A 141 10.55 6.98 -9.10
C SER A 141 10.45 8.07 -8.03
N VAL A 142 10.01 9.27 -8.42
CA VAL A 142 9.79 10.41 -7.52
C VAL A 142 8.75 10.08 -6.45
N GLN A 143 7.66 9.39 -6.84
CA GLN A 143 6.63 8.95 -5.91
C GLN A 143 7.18 7.94 -4.90
N ALA A 144 7.94 6.93 -5.35
CA ALA A 144 8.56 5.94 -4.47
C ALA A 144 9.47 6.61 -3.42
N GLU A 145 10.36 7.52 -3.84
CA GLU A 145 11.22 8.24 -2.90
C GLU A 145 10.43 9.15 -1.94
N ALA A 146 9.34 9.76 -2.41
CA ALA A 146 8.49 10.60 -1.58
C ALA A 146 7.66 9.82 -0.55
N LEU A 147 7.19 8.62 -0.90
CA LEU A 147 6.52 7.69 0.01
C LEU A 147 7.51 7.19 1.07
N PHE A 148 8.73 6.82 0.67
CA PHE A 148 9.77 6.41 1.59
C PHE A 148 10.19 7.53 2.54
N ALA A 149 10.27 8.77 2.05
CA ALA A 149 10.54 9.93 2.88
C ALA A 149 9.52 10.11 4.01
N ALA A 150 8.24 9.82 3.77
CA ALA A 150 7.23 9.86 4.82
C ALA A 150 7.47 8.79 5.90
N ALA A 151 7.91 7.59 5.53
CA ALA A 151 8.29 6.56 6.52
C ALA A 151 9.50 7.02 7.36
N LEU A 152 10.53 7.57 6.73
CA LEU A 152 11.72 8.10 7.43
C LEU A 152 11.39 9.28 8.36
N ALA A 153 10.43 10.13 7.99
CA ALA A 153 10.02 11.28 8.80
C ALA A 153 9.28 10.89 10.09
N HIS A 154 8.79 9.65 10.19
CA HIS A 154 8.00 9.15 11.31
C HIS A 154 8.67 7.95 11.98
N PRO A 155 9.82 8.15 12.65
CA PRO A 155 10.58 7.05 13.25
C PRO A 155 9.77 6.35 14.36
N ALA A 156 10.03 5.06 14.55
CA ALA A 156 9.43 4.27 15.60
C ALA A 156 9.91 4.69 17.00
N TYR A 157 9.14 4.32 18.02
CA TYR A 157 9.51 4.52 19.41
C TYR A 157 10.75 3.68 19.76
N GLN A 158 11.78 4.33 20.31
CA GLN A 158 13.08 3.71 20.66
C GLN A 158 13.84 3.00 19.52
N GLN A 159 13.33 3.04 18.29
CA GLN A 159 13.90 2.41 17.10
C GLN A 159 13.98 3.45 15.97
N PRO A 160 14.93 4.41 16.02
CA PRO A 160 14.98 5.53 15.08
C PRO A 160 15.24 5.11 13.63
N ASP A 161 15.86 3.95 13.42
CA ASP A 161 16.16 3.39 12.10
C ASP A 161 14.98 2.61 11.50
N LEU A 162 13.88 2.48 12.25
CA LEU A 162 12.60 1.90 11.82
C LEU A 162 11.49 2.97 11.86
N SER A 163 10.33 2.69 11.26
CA SER A 163 9.20 3.62 11.18
C SER A 163 8.08 3.19 12.12
N SER A 164 7.37 4.17 12.69
CA SER A 164 6.15 3.89 13.48
C SER A 164 5.13 3.16 12.61
N TRP A 165 4.53 2.06 13.09
CA TRP A 165 3.60 1.26 12.28
C TRP A 165 2.42 2.07 11.72
N LYS A 166 1.98 3.08 12.48
CA LYS A 166 0.97 4.08 12.12
C LYS A 166 1.48 5.48 12.44
N PHE A 167 1.20 6.43 11.55
CA PHE A 167 1.52 7.84 11.77
C PHE A 167 0.43 8.78 11.24
N LEU A 168 0.46 10.02 11.76
CA LEU A 168 -0.49 11.09 11.48
C LEU A 168 0.23 12.22 10.73
N PRO A 169 0.25 12.17 9.38
CA PRO A 169 1.08 13.06 8.56
C PRO A 169 0.62 14.52 8.52
N ASP A 170 -0.57 14.81 9.04
CA ASP A 170 -1.14 16.15 9.20
C ASP A 170 -0.85 16.75 10.58
N LEU A 171 -0.11 16.05 11.43
CA LEU A 171 0.40 16.58 12.68
C LEU A 171 1.87 16.98 12.55
N PRO A 172 2.28 18.12 13.14
CA PRO A 172 3.69 18.51 13.17
C PRO A 172 4.56 17.51 13.96
N ARG A 173 3.93 16.71 14.85
CA ARG A 173 4.54 15.59 15.56
C ARG A 173 3.51 14.47 15.69
N SER A 174 3.63 13.47 14.83
CA SER A 174 2.92 12.20 15.02
C SER A 174 3.41 11.50 16.30
N PRO A 175 2.53 10.77 17.02
CA PRO A 175 2.97 9.82 18.04
C PRO A 175 4.00 8.87 17.45
N ARG A 176 5.05 8.58 18.23
CA ARG A 176 6.00 7.50 17.92
C ARG A 176 5.43 6.22 18.49
N LEU A 177 5.10 5.29 17.62
CA LEU A 177 4.60 3.96 17.98
C LEU A 177 5.71 2.94 17.70
N ASP A 178 5.54 1.73 18.23
CA ASP A 178 6.45 0.63 17.91
C ASP A 178 6.43 0.35 16.39
N PRO A 179 7.50 -0.23 15.83
CA PRO A 179 7.48 -0.68 14.45
C PRO A 179 6.62 -1.92 14.28
N ASP A 180 6.07 -2.10 13.08
CA ASP A 180 5.52 -3.39 12.66
C ASP A 180 6.61 -4.10 11.85
N ALA A 181 7.07 -5.25 12.34
CA ALA A 181 8.19 -5.98 11.75
C ALA A 181 7.88 -6.49 10.33
N HIS A 182 6.64 -6.90 10.06
CA HIS A 182 6.23 -7.35 8.72
C HIS A 182 6.13 -6.16 7.76
N ALA A 183 5.61 -5.02 8.22
CA ALA A 183 5.56 -3.80 7.42
C ALA A 183 6.96 -3.25 7.09
N GLU A 184 7.90 -3.28 8.04
CA GLU A 184 9.28 -2.87 7.81
C GLU A 184 10.01 -3.81 6.84
N ALA A 185 9.76 -5.12 6.93
CA ALA A 185 10.27 -6.09 5.96
C ALA A 185 9.79 -5.79 4.53
N TRP A 186 8.50 -5.47 4.37
CA TRP A 186 7.97 -4.97 3.09
C TRP A 186 8.63 -3.67 2.64
N LEU A 187 8.87 -2.73 3.56
CA LEU A 187 9.47 -1.43 3.23
C LEU A 187 10.89 -1.61 2.70
N VAL A 188 11.70 -2.43 3.37
CA VAL A 188 13.05 -2.80 2.92
C VAL A 188 12.99 -3.45 1.55
N HIS A 189 12.16 -4.48 1.38
CA HIS A 189 12.03 -5.19 0.11
C HIS A 189 11.60 -4.28 -1.05
N SER A 190 10.60 -3.43 -0.83
CA SER A 190 10.07 -2.53 -1.86
C SER A 190 11.09 -1.46 -2.25
N MET A 191 11.86 -0.95 -1.29
CA MET A 191 12.94 0.01 -1.58
C MET A 191 14.13 -0.63 -2.27
N THR A 192 14.50 -1.86 -1.92
CA THR A 192 15.49 -2.61 -2.70
C THR A 192 15.05 -2.70 -4.15
N MET A 193 13.82 -3.14 -4.42
CA MET A 193 13.30 -3.22 -5.79
C MET A 193 13.31 -1.86 -6.49
N ALA A 194 12.95 -0.77 -5.79
CA ALA A 194 13.01 0.57 -6.35
C ALA A 194 14.45 0.99 -6.72
N THR A 195 15.44 0.73 -5.86
CA THR A 195 16.85 1.06 -6.14
C THR A 195 17.45 0.23 -7.28
N GLU A 196 17.00 -1.01 -7.45
CA GLU A 196 17.39 -1.86 -8.57
C GLU A 196 16.75 -1.38 -9.88
N ARG A 197 15.46 -1.00 -9.84
CA ARG A 197 14.71 -0.49 -11.00
C ARG A 197 15.22 0.87 -11.49
N TRP A 198 15.60 1.74 -10.55
CA TRP A 198 16.06 3.09 -10.83
C TRP A 198 17.40 3.37 -10.15
N SER A 199 18.51 2.92 -10.74
CA SER A 199 19.85 3.10 -10.16
C SER A 199 20.29 4.57 -9.97
N GLY A 200 19.55 5.53 -10.55
CA GLY A 200 19.82 6.97 -10.41
C GLY A 200 19.07 7.67 -9.28
N ILE A 201 18.19 6.98 -8.53
CA ILE A 201 17.51 7.59 -7.38
C ILE A 201 18.53 7.93 -6.30
N ASN A 202 18.48 9.15 -5.79
CA ASN A 202 19.54 9.70 -4.95
C ASN A 202 19.04 10.70 -3.91
N ARG A 203 17.72 10.76 -3.64
CA ARG A 203 17.17 11.60 -2.56
C ARG A 203 17.78 11.24 -1.20
N PHE A 204 18.16 9.97 -1.02
CA PHE A 204 18.80 9.44 0.17
C PHE A 204 20.02 8.58 -0.18
N ASN A 205 20.87 8.31 0.80
CA ASN A 205 21.97 7.36 0.65
C ASN A 205 21.47 5.92 0.87
N TYR A 206 20.86 5.34 -0.15
CA TYR A 206 20.23 4.01 -0.07
C TYR A 206 21.23 2.89 0.26
N SER A 207 22.48 3.01 -0.17
CA SER A 207 23.55 2.06 0.18
C SER A 207 23.89 2.01 1.67
N GLU A 208 23.51 3.04 2.44
CA GLU A 208 23.67 3.07 3.90
C GLU A 208 22.34 2.75 4.60
N ILE A 209 21.27 3.44 4.22
CA ILE A 209 19.97 3.35 4.91
C ILE A 209 19.35 1.95 4.82
N ILE A 210 19.43 1.28 3.67
CA ILE A 210 18.82 -0.05 3.51
C ILE A 210 19.53 -1.08 4.41
N PRO A 211 20.87 -1.22 4.38
CA PRO A 211 21.56 -2.13 5.31
C PRO A 211 21.38 -1.79 6.79
N GLU A 212 21.38 -0.51 7.17
CA GLU A 212 21.14 -0.10 8.57
C GLU A 212 19.74 -0.50 9.04
N ARG A 213 18.72 -0.18 8.23
CA ARG A 213 17.33 -0.55 8.50
C ARG A 213 17.14 -2.06 8.56
N LEU A 214 17.80 -2.83 7.67
CA LEU A 214 17.77 -4.29 7.68
C LEU A 214 18.30 -4.86 9.01
N ARG A 215 19.44 -4.34 9.51
CA ARG A 215 20.00 -4.77 10.81
C ARG A 215 19.13 -4.35 11.99
N ALA A 216 18.57 -3.14 11.95
CA ALA A 216 17.65 -2.65 12.97
C ALA A 216 16.39 -3.52 13.04
N LEU A 217 15.81 -3.89 11.89
CA LEU A 217 14.67 -4.79 11.79
C LEU A 217 14.98 -6.16 12.39
N GLN A 218 16.14 -6.74 12.07
CA GLN A 218 16.53 -8.03 12.62
C GLN A 218 16.73 -7.98 14.13
N THR A 219 17.36 -6.90 14.62
CA THR A 219 17.54 -6.67 16.06
C THR A 219 16.17 -6.53 16.75
N TYR A 220 15.26 -5.77 16.16
CA TYR A 220 13.91 -5.58 16.69
C TYR A 220 13.11 -6.90 16.73
N ALA A 221 13.16 -7.70 15.67
CA ALA A 221 12.46 -8.99 15.60
C ALA A 221 12.82 -9.91 16.79
N LYS A 222 14.10 -9.95 17.17
CA LYS A 222 14.61 -10.71 18.34
C LYS A 222 14.11 -10.22 19.69
N THR A 223 13.61 -8.99 19.76
CA THR A 223 13.10 -8.39 21.00
C THR A 223 11.59 -8.52 21.16
N LEU A 224 10.88 -9.02 20.14
CA LEU A 224 9.44 -9.19 20.18
C LEU A 224 9.05 -10.21 21.26
N ALA A 225 8.11 -9.81 22.11
CA ALA A 225 7.49 -10.73 23.06
C ALA A 225 6.64 -11.77 22.32
N PRO A 226 6.45 -12.99 22.86
CA PRO A 226 5.70 -14.05 22.20
C PRO A 226 4.29 -13.64 21.76
N GLU A 227 3.60 -12.82 22.55
CA GLU A 227 2.27 -12.29 22.23
C GLU A 227 2.29 -11.34 21.03
N MET A 228 3.35 -10.53 20.85
CA MET A 228 3.50 -9.66 19.69
C MET A 228 3.88 -10.47 18.47
N LEU A 229 4.79 -11.45 18.63
CA LEU A 229 5.21 -12.36 17.58
C LEU A 229 4.03 -13.14 17.00
N ALA A 230 3.09 -13.59 17.84
CA ALA A 230 1.89 -14.30 17.42
C ALA A 230 0.93 -13.46 16.54
N GLN A 231 1.05 -12.13 16.59
CA GLN A 231 0.28 -11.20 15.75
C GLN A 231 0.99 -10.88 14.43
N VAL A 232 2.29 -11.16 14.32
CA VAL A 232 3.05 -10.94 13.08
C VAL A 232 2.55 -11.92 12.02
N SER A 233 2.32 -11.39 10.81
CA SER A 233 1.94 -12.21 9.66
C SER A 233 3.11 -13.11 9.25
N PHE A 234 2.80 -14.31 8.75
CA PHE A 234 3.81 -15.21 8.21
C PHE A 234 4.64 -14.49 7.14
N SER A 235 5.97 -14.44 7.31
CA SER A 235 6.86 -13.61 6.48
C SER A 235 7.73 -14.45 5.53
N GLY A 236 7.29 -15.64 5.12
CA GLY A 236 8.13 -16.60 4.41
C GLY A 236 8.71 -16.07 3.08
N TYR A 237 7.92 -15.35 2.28
CA TYR A 237 8.43 -14.74 1.04
C TYR A 237 9.42 -13.63 1.38
N LEU A 238 9.07 -12.71 2.28
CA LEU A 238 9.96 -11.61 2.66
C LEU A 238 11.29 -12.09 3.25
N THR A 239 11.27 -13.04 4.19
CA THR A 239 12.49 -13.60 4.79
C THR A 239 13.42 -14.21 3.73
N SER A 240 12.86 -14.83 2.68
CA SER A 240 13.66 -15.32 1.54
C SER A 240 14.36 -14.18 0.79
N ARG A 241 13.69 -13.03 0.60
CA ARG A 241 14.25 -11.85 -0.06
C ARG A 241 15.27 -11.14 0.83
N LEU A 242 14.98 -10.98 2.11
CA LEU A 242 15.88 -10.33 3.07
C LEU A 242 17.20 -11.11 3.25
N ARG A 243 17.16 -12.45 3.22
CA ARG A 243 18.36 -13.30 3.28
C ARG A 243 19.29 -13.11 2.08
N VAL A 244 18.77 -12.76 0.91
CA VAL A 244 19.59 -12.44 -0.27
C VAL A 244 20.36 -11.13 -0.08
N LEU A 245 19.80 -10.18 0.67
CA LEU A 245 20.45 -8.88 0.93
C LEU A 245 21.61 -8.99 1.91
N ASP A 246 21.46 -9.81 2.95
CA ASP A 246 22.54 -10.12 3.89
C ASP A 246 22.36 -11.54 4.44
N ALA A 247 23.14 -12.47 3.90
CA ALA A 247 23.11 -13.88 4.30
C ALA A 247 23.64 -14.14 5.72
N SER A 248 24.29 -13.16 6.36
CA SER A 248 24.77 -13.27 7.74
C SER A 248 23.68 -13.04 8.78
N LEU A 249 22.54 -12.46 8.38
CA LEU A 249 21.42 -12.19 9.26
C LEU A 249 20.46 -13.38 9.32
N ASP A 250 20.19 -13.83 10.55
CA ASP A 250 19.14 -14.80 10.83
C ASP A 250 17.77 -14.11 10.97
N TRP A 251 16.76 -14.73 10.36
CA TRP A 251 15.39 -14.26 10.25
C TRP A 251 14.37 -15.22 10.91
N ALA A 252 14.84 -16.20 11.69
CA ALA A 252 13.98 -17.14 12.40
C ALA A 252 12.98 -16.45 13.35
N ASP A 253 13.34 -15.28 13.90
CA ASP A 253 12.51 -14.50 14.82
C ASP A 253 11.52 -13.55 14.12
N LEU A 254 11.48 -13.52 12.78
CA LEU A 254 10.56 -12.66 12.04
C LEU A 254 9.23 -13.39 11.76
N GLY A 255 8.37 -13.42 12.79
CA GLY A 255 7.05 -14.04 12.74
C GLY A 255 7.07 -15.55 12.99
N GLU A 256 6.02 -16.22 12.54
CA GLU A 256 5.89 -17.68 12.65
C GLU A 256 6.87 -18.41 11.74
N SER A 257 7.45 -19.53 12.22
CA SER A 257 8.32 -20.36 11.40
C SER A 257 7.54 -21.00 10.25
N ARG A 258 8.24 -21.27 9.15
CA ARG A 258 7.66 -21.90 7.96
C ARG A 258 7.04 -23.26 8.27
N GLU A 259 7.73 -24.07 9.07
CA GLU A 259 7.28 -25.41 9.44
C GLU A 259 5.99 -25.34 10.26
N GLN A 260 5.92 -24.41 11.23
CA GLN A 260 4.76 -24.23 12.07
C GLN A 260 3.57 -23.66 11.27
N PHE A 261 3.82 -22.65 10.43
CA PHE A 261 2.79 -22.06 9.59
C PHE A 261 2.21 -23.09 8.61
N PHE A 262 3.03 -23.90 7.95
CA PHE A 262 2.52 -24.93 7.02
C PHE A 262 1.76 -26.04 7.72
N ALA A 263 2.20 -26.45 8.91
CA ALA A 263 1.45 -27.41 9.73
C ALA A 263 0.06 -26.84 10.10
N ASN A 264 0.02 -25.60 10.58
CA ASN A 264 -1.23 -24.94 10.95
C ASN A 264 -2.15 -24.72 9.73
N PHE A 265 -1.59 -24.32 8.58
CA PHE A 265 -2.34 -24.07 7.35
C PHE A 265 -3.01 -25.35 6.81
N ALA A 266 -2.39 -26.52 7.02
CA ALA A 266 -2.92 -27.80 6.59
C ALA A 266 -4.02 -28.36 7.51
N GLU A 267 -4.24 -27.77 8.69
CA GLU A 267 -5.30 -28.21 9.60
C GLU A 267 -6.69 -27.79 9.09
N PRO A 268 -7.68 -28.70 9.11
CA PRO A 268 -9.02 -28.39 8.64
C PRO A 268 -9.64 -27.20 9.37
N GLY A 269 -10.14 -26.22 8.62
CA GLY A 269 -10.78 -25.03 9.19
C GLY A 269 -9.81 -23.92 9.59
N TYR A 270 -8.55 -23.95 9.13
CA TYR A 270 -7.58 -22.88 9.30
C TYR A 270 -8.16 -21.48 8.99
N PHE A 271 -8.86 -21.34 7.85
CA PHE A 271 -9.48 -20.08 7.42
C PHE A 271 -10.56 -19.55 8.38
N LYS A 272 -11.20 -20.43 9.16
CA LYS A 272 -12.21 -20.06 10.17
C LYS A 272 -11.57 -19.87 11.55
N GLY A 273 -10.38 -20.42 11.77
CA GLY A 273 -9.66 -20.43 13.03
C GLY A 273 -8.83 -19.19 13.31
N GLU A 274 -8.41 -18.44 12.29
CA GLU A 274 -7.63 -17.19 12.46
C GLU A 274 -8.58 -15.99 12.68
N PRO A 275 -8.69 -15.45 13.91
CA PRO A 275 -9.59 -14.32 14.18
C PRO A 275 -9.08 -12.99 13.62
N VAL A 276 -7.79 -12.87 13.31
CA VAL A 276 -7.18 -11.63 12.83
C VAL A 276 -7.11 -11.64 11.30
N PHE A 277 -8.13 -11.08 10.66
CA PHE A 277 -8.26 -11.09 9.19
C PHE A 277 -7.08 -10.44 8.45
N SER A 278 -6.46 -9.39 9.01
CA SER A 278 -5.28 -8.77 8.41
C SER A 278 -4.08 -9.72 8.42
N LYS A 279 -3.86 -10.44 9.52
CA LYS A 279 -2.84 -11.48 9.62
C LYS A 279 -3.10 -12.62 8.65
N LEU A 280 -4.34 -13.10 8.56
CA LEU A 280 -4.74 -14.12 7.58
C LEU A 280 -4.43 -13.65 6.15
N GLY A 281 -4.93 -12.48 5.75
CA GLY A 281 -4.76 -11.96 4.39
C GLY A 281 -3.29 -11.72 4.03
N LEU A 282 -2.51 -11.10 4.90
CA LEU A 282 -1.10 -10.86 4.63
C LEU A 282 -0.27 -12.16 4.66
N SER A 283 -0.63 -13.14 5.49
CA SER A 283 0.01 -14.46 5.48
C SER A 283 -0.30 -15.24 4.20
N LEU A 284 -1.53 -15.16 3.69
CA LEU A 284 -1.92 -15.76 2.40
C LEU A 284 -1.17 -15.12 1.23
N LEU A 285 -0.96 -13.80 1.26
CA LEU A 285 -0.14 -13.10 0.28
C LEU A 285 1.29 -13.64 0.27
N GLN A 286 1.88 -13.86 1.45
CA GLN A 286 3.25 -14.35 1.62
C GLN A 286 3.40 -15.81 1.18
N LEU A 287 2.45 -16.67 1.55
CA LEU A 287 2.39 -18.06 1.11
C LEU A 287 2.22 -18.15 -0.41
N GLY A 288 1.30 -17.36 -0.97
CA GLY A 288 1.05 -17.29 -2.41
C GLY A 288 2.29 -16.82 -3.18
N PHE A 289 2.99 -15.79 -2.72
CA PHE A 289 4.23 -15.33 -3.35
C PHE A 289 5.38 -16.34 -3.25
N LEU A 290 5.48 -17.09 -2.15
CA LEU A 290 6.43 -18.21 -2.09
C LEU A 290 6.14 -19.26 -3.17
N ALA A 291 4.88 -19.65 -3.35
CA ALA A 291 4.51 -20.65 -4.34
C ALA A 291 4.64 -20.12 -5.78
N LEU A 292 4.16 -18.90 -6.04
CA LEU A 292 4.08 -18.32 -7.38
C LEU A 292 5.43 -17.78 -7.86
N LEU A 293 6.11 -16.95 -7.06
CA LEU A 293 7.30 -16.21 -7.49
C LEU A 293 8.58 -16.95 -7.15
N ASN A 294 8.67 -17.60 -5.99
CA ASN A 294 9.86 -18.37 -5.63
C ASN A 294 9.80 -19.82 -6.13
N HIS A 295 8.67 -20.24 -6.74
CA HIS A 295 8.42 -21.63 -7.13
C HIS A 295 8.69 -22.63 -5.99
N ASP A 296 8.38 -22.24 -4.73
CA ASP A 296 8.66 -23.08 -3.57
C ASP A 296 7.70 -24.29 -3.55
N PRO A 297 8.23 -25.53 -3.65
CA PRO A 297 7.40 -26.72 -3.77
C PRO A 297 6.63 -27.05 -2.48
N LEU A 298 7.15 -26.68 -1.30
CA LEU A 298 6.43 -26.95 -0.05
C LEU A 298 5.29 -25.96 0.13
N ALA A 299 5.48 -24.68 -0.23
CA ALA A 299 4.40 -23.70 -0.26
C ALA A 299 3.29 -24.14 -1.22
N LEU A 300 3.66 -24.55 -2.45
CA LEU A 300 2.70 -25.05 -3.43
C LEU A 300 1.95 -26.31 -2.94
N ASN A 301 2.66 -27.25 -2.30
CA ASN A 301 2.03 -28.44 -1.74
C ASN A 301 1.09 -28.11 -0.57
N ALA A 302 1.44 -27.15 0.29
CA ALA A 302 0.57 -26.70 1.37
C ALA A 302 -0.73 -26.09 0.83
N ILE A 303 -0.63 -25.24 -0.20
CA ILE A 303 -1.80 -24.64 -0.87
C ILE A 303 -2.65 -25.74 -1.55
N ARG A 304 -2.04 -26.68 -2.28
CA ARG A 304 -2.74 -27.81 -2.92
C ARG A 304 -3.43 -28.72 -1.92
N GLY A 305 -2.80 -28.98 -0.77
CA GLY A 305 -3.40 -29.76 0.32
C GLY A 305 -4.69 -29.15 0.86
N SER A 306 -4.84 -27.83 0.74
CA SER A 306 -6.00 -27.06 1.23
C SER A 306 -6.81 -26.42 0.10
N GLU A 307 -6.69 -26.92 -1.14
CA GLU A 307 -7.29 -26.30 -2.33
C GLU A 307 -8.80 -26.12 -2.21
N GLN A 308 -9.51 -27.14 -1.72
CA GLN A 308 -10.96 -27.06 -1.52
C GLN A 308 -11.34 -25.94 -0.53
N GLU A 309 -10.63 -25.82 0.59
CA GLU A 309 -10.88 -24.76 1.58
C GLU A 309 -10.56 -23.38 1.01
N VAL A 310 -9.49 -23.25 0.22
CA VAL A 310 -9.16 -22.02 -0.51
C VAL A 310 -10.30 -21.63 -1.44
N VAL A 311 -10.80 -22.56 -2.25
CA VAL A 311 -11.92 -22.32 -3.18
C VAL A 311 -13.17 -21.90 -2.41
N GLU A 312 -13.57 -22.67 -1.39
CA GLU A 312 -14.75 -22.35 -0.57
C GLU A 312 -14.64 -20.98 0.11
N PHE A 313 -13.45 -20.63 0.60
CA PHE A 313 -13.18 -19.33 1.21
C PHE A 313 -13.33 -18.18 0.19
N VAL A 314 -12.76 -18.32 -1.00
CA VAL A 314 -12.87 -17.30 -2.06
C VAL A 314 -14.31 -17.17 -2.56
N GLU A 315 -15.01 -18.28 -2.75
CA GLU A 315 -16.42 -18.27 -3.11
C GLU A 315 -17.26 -17.51 -2.07
N GLY A 316 -17.01 -17.77 -0.78
CA GLY A 316 -17.63 -17.04 0.33
C GLY A 316 -17.34 -15.54 0.31
N LEU A 317 -16.12 -15.13 -0.06
CA LEU A 317 -15.76 -13.73 -0.24
C LEU A 317 -16.51 -13.11 -1.43
N LEU A 318 -16.61 -13.81 -2.57
CA LEU A 318 -17.29 -13.30 -3.78
C LEU A 318 -18.79 -13.03 -3.56
N ILE A 319 -19.45 -13.78 -2.67
CA ILE A 319 -20.87 -13.59 -2.32
C ILE A 319 -21.10 -12.79 -1.03
N ASN A 320 -20.08 -12.09 -0.52
CA ASN A 320 -20.15 -11.18 0.64
C ASN A 320 -20.49 -11.82 1.99
N GLN A 321 -20.14 -13.09 2.20
CA GLN A 321 -20.43 -13.77 3.48
C GLN A 321 -19.38 -13.52 4.57
N LEU A 322 -18.21 -12.98 4.22
CA LEU A 322 -17.08 -12.79 5.14
C LEU A 322 -16.61 -11.32 5.10
N THR A 323 -17.12 -10.49 6.00
CA THR A 323 -16.67 -9.09 6.16
C THR A 323 -16.24 -8.81 7.59
N GLY A 324 -14.95 -8.50 7.78
CA GLY A 324 -14.43 -7.93 9.02
C GLY A 324 -14.26 -6.41 8.89
N PRO A 325 -14.38 -5.63 9.98
CA PRO A 325 -14.28 -4.17 9.93
C PRO A 325 -12.86 -3.63 9.71
N GLU A 326 -11.81 -4.42 9.99
CA GLU A 326 -10.42 -3.95 9.97
C GLU A 326 -9.64 -4.34 8.69
N PHE A 327 -10.08 -5.37 7.97
CA PHE A 327 -9.45 -5.83 6.73
C PHE A 327 -10.54 -6.13 5.69
N SER A 328 -10.55 -5.34 4.62
CA SER A 328 -11.66 -5.35 3.68
C SER A 328 -11.70 -6.63 2.84
N ARG A 329 -12.88 -6.93 2.30
CA ARG A 329 -13.07 -8.01 1.32
C ARG A 329 -12.11 -7.86 0.14
N LEU A 330 -11.88 -6.64 -0.34
CA LEU A 330 -10.97 -6.37 -1.45
C LEU A 330 -9.53 -6.65 -1.07
N ALA A 331 -9.11 -6.27 0.13
CA ALA A 331 -7.79 -6.61 0.63
C ALA A 331 -7.60 -8.14 0.66
N MET A 332 -8.58 -8.90 1.18
CA MET A 332 -8.53 -10.36 1.25
C MET A 332 -8.52 -11.03 -0.13
N LEU A 333 -9.42 -10.64 -1.03
CA LEU A 333 -9.45 -11.14 -2.41
C LEU A 333 -8.13 -10.87 -3.13
N SER A 334 -7.52 -9.72 -2.91
CA SER A 334 -6.24 -9.36 -3.54
C SER A 334 -5.07 -10.15 -2.95
N SER A 335 -5.08 -10.35 -1.64
CA SER A 335 -4.09 -11.13 -0.91
C SER A 335 -4.00 -12.59 -1.34
N ILE A 336 -5.11 -13.19 -1.76
CA ILE A 336 -5.15 -14.61 -2.15
C ILE A 336 -4.85 -14.85 -3.63
N VAL A 337 -4.85 -13.81 -4.47
CA VAL A 337 -4.55 -13.90 -5.92
C VAL A 337 -3.30 -14.72 -6.22
N PRO A 338 -2.14 -14.53 -5.55
CA PRO A 338 -0.96 -15.30 -5.94
C PRO A 338 -1.12 -16.80 -5.71
N ALA A 339 -1.88 -17.21 -4.67
CA ALA A 339 -2.20 -18.62 -4.44
C ALA A 339 -3.13 -19.18 -5.51
N LEU A 340 -4.12 -18.41 -5.96
CA LEU A 340 -5.02 -18.80 -7.06
C LEU A 340 -4.26 -19.01 -8.38
N LEU A 341 -3.31 -18.11 -8.67
CA LEU A 341 -2.44 -18.22 -9.84
C LEU A 341 -1.51 -19.43 -9.73
N ALA A 342 -0.93 -19.69 -8.54
CA ALA A 342 -0.08 -20.86 -8.31
C ALA A 342 -0.83 -22.20 -8.42
N LEU A 343 -2.13 -22.22 -8.12
CA LEU A 343 -3.01 -23.36 -8.32
C LEU A 343 -3.59 -23.45 -9.74
N GLU A 344 -3.35 -22.46 -10.60
CA GLU A 344 -3.90 -22.38 -11.96
C GLU A 344 -5.44 -22.41 -12.00
N LEU A 345 -6.11 -21.87 -10.96
CA LEU A 345 -7.57 -21.80 -10.87
C LEU A 345 -8.13 -20.68 -11.75
N ARG A 346 -8.14 -20.89 -13.07
CA ARG A 346 -8.47 -19.85 -14.07
C ARG A 346 -9.86 -19.26 -13.87
N GLU A 347 -10.91 -20.07 -13.81
CA GLU A 347 -12.29 -19.58 -13.70
C GLU A 347 -12.51 -18.76 -12.42
N LEU A 348 -11.92 -19.20 -11.31
CA LEU A 348 -12.00 -18.48 -10.06
C LEU A 348 -11.21 -17.16 -10.12
N SER A 349 -10.03 -17.17 -10.76
CA SER A 349 -9.21 -15.98 -10.99
C SER A 349 -9.92 -14.94 -11.87
N GLU A 350 -10.68 -15.36 -12.88
CA GLU A 350 -11.54 -14.48 -13.69
C GLU A 350 -12.62 -13.81 -12.84
N ARG A 351 -13.32 -14.58 -11.99
CA ARG A 351 -14.36 -14.02 -11.12
C ARG A 351 -13.80 -13.07 -10.06
N VAL A 352 -12.60 -13.36 -9.56
CA VAL A 352 -11.87 -12.45 -8.66
C VAL A 352 -11.45 -11.19 -9.40
N TRP A 353 -10.98 -11.30 -10.65
CA TRP A 353 -10.69 -10.15 -11.50
C TRP A 353 -11.91 -9.23 -11.64
N ASP A 354 -13.07 -9.78 -12.02
CA ASP A 354 -14.31 -9.02 -12.18
C ASP A 354 -14.70 -8.32 -10.86
N ALA A 355 -14.64 -9.05 -9.74
CA ALA A 355 -14.95 -8.49 -8.43
C ALA A 355 -14.01 -7.34 -8.03
N LEU A 356 -12.71 -7.43 -8.36
CA LEU A 356 -11.73 -6.38 -8.09
C LEU A 356 -11.92 -5.18 -9.03
N ILE A 357 -12.30 -5.37 -10.29
CA ILE A 357 -12.52 -4.26 -11.23
C ILE A 357 -13.81 -3.49 -10.89
N ASP A 358 -14.89 -4.20 -10.58
CA ASP A 358 -16.21 -3.60 -10.37
C ASP A 358 -16.37 -2.92 -9.00
N SER A 359 -15.53 -3.29 -8.03
CA SER A 359 -15.61 -2.74 -6.67
C SER A 359 -14.74 -1.51 -6.49
N GLN A 360 -15.23 -0.54 -5.73
CA GLN A 360 -14.43 0.58 -5.24
C GLN A 360 -14.13 0.43 -3.74
N PRO A 361 -12.88 0.61 -3.31
CA PRO A 361 -12.53 0.61 -1.89
C PRO A 361 -13.18 1.79 -1.16
N ASP A 362 -13.56 1.57 0.10
CA ASP A 362 -14.06 2.65 0.96
C ASP A 362 -13.03 3.76 1.10
N LYS A 363 -13.50 5.00 1.34
CA LYS A 363 -12.65 6.19 1.45
C LYS A 363 -11.55 6.06 2.51
N ASP A 364 -11.83 5.29 3.55
CA ASP A 364 -10.90 5.05 4.66
C ASP A 364 -10.19 3.68 4.54
N ASP A 365 -10.41 2.92 3.46
CA ASP A 365 -9.71 1.66 3.18
C ASP A 365 -8.51 1.87 2.23
N GLY A 366 -7.48 2.56 2.70
CA GLY A 366 -6.26 2.79 1.91
C GLY A 366 -5.44 1.52 1.66
N LEU A 367 -5.42 0.61 2.63
CA LEU A 367 -4.72 -0.67 2.51
C LEU A 367 -5.38 -1.57 1.45
N GLY A 368 -6.70 -1.76 1.53
CA GLY A 368 -7.44 -2.54 0.54
C GLY A 368 -7.41 -1.92 -0.84
N ALA A 369 -7.42 -0.57 -0.96
CA ALA A 369 -7.22 0.10 -2.23
C ALA A 369 -5.84 -0.18 -2.86
N THR A 370 -4.80 -0.26 -2.03
CA THR A 370 -3.42 -0.50 -2.48
C THR A 370 -3.20 -1.99 -2.81
N LEU A 371 -3.70 -2.89 -1.97
CA LEU A 371 -3.68 -4.34 -2.24
C LEU A 371 -4.49 -4.69 -3.49
N ARG A 372 -5.63 -4.01 -3.73
CA ARG A 372 -6.41 -4.16 -4.96
C ARG A 372 -5.56 -3.92 -6.21
N LEU A 373 -4.71 -2.89 -6.22
CA LEU A 373 -3.81 -2.66 -7.35
C LEU A 373 -2.81 -3.78 -7.53
N LEU A 374 -2.25 -4.30 -6.43
CA LEU A 374 -1.32 -5.44 -6.47
C LEU A 374 -2.02 -6.70 -7.03
N GLY A 375 -3.23 -7.01 -6.57
CA GLY A 375 -4.03 -8.13 -7.06
C GLY A 375 -4.39 -8.00 -8.54
N ILE A 376 -4.82 -6.80 -8.98
CA ILE A 376 -5.08 -6.51 -10.40
C ILE A 376 -3.81 -6.64 -11.23
N ALA A 377 -2.66 -6.14 -10.75
CA ALA A 377 -1.39 -6.23 -11.45
C ALA A 377 -0.96 -7.70 -11.69
N LEU A 378 -1.10 -8.54 -10.66
CA LEU A 378 -0.85 -9.98 -10.79
C LEU A 378 -1.79 -10.63 -11.81
N LEU A 379 -3.09 -10.35 -11.72
CA LEU A 379 -4.08 -10.92 -12.63
C LEU A 379 -3.94 -10.39 -14.06
N SER A 380 -3.39 -9.19 -14.28
CA SER A 380 -3.07 -8.67 -15.62
C SER A 380 -1.79 -9.29 -16.21
N GLY A 381 -1.08 -10.13 -15.45
CA GLY A 381 0.22 -10.66 -15.83
C GLY A 381 1.31 -9.60 -15.82
N THR A 382 1.11 -8.51 -15.07
CA THR A 382 2.17 -7.52 -14.83
C THR A 382 3.17 -8.15 -13.87
N ALA A 383 4.41 -8.16 -14.33
CA ALA A 383 5.52 -8.75 -13.62
C ALA A 383 5.87 -7.97 -12.34
N ILE A 384 6.21 -8.71 -11.27
CA ILE A 384 6.69 -8.17 -9.99
C ILE A 384 8.21 -8.16 -9.95
#